data_AF-A0A9Q3GFN2-F1
#
_entry.id   AF-A0A9Q3GFN2-F1
#
_cell.length_a   1.000
_cell.length_b   1.000
_cell.length_c   1.000
_cell.angle_alpha   90.00
_cell.angle_beta   90.00
_cell.angle_gamma   90.00
#
_symmetry.space_group_name_H-M   'P 1'
#
loop_
_entity.id
_entity.type
_entity.pdbx_description
1 polymer ?
#
loop_
_entity_poly.entity_id
_entity_poly.type
_entity_poly.pdbx_seq_one_letter_code
_entity_poly.pdbx_strand_id
1 'polypeptide(L)' 'MDHQILAAKYKSVLKKVIPVNEPMPQDLNPPLSRNPYGTPSSPHSPIFQETFKVTHERLQAVNFVPPGWLSNE' A
#
# COMPACT_ATOMS: atom_id res chain seq x y z
N MET A 1 -29.34 -14.42 34.47
CA MET A 1 -28.28 -13.40 34.46
C MET A 1 -28.16 -12.94 33.02
N ASP A 2 -29.09 -12.08 32.61
CA ASP A 2 -29.25 -11.70 31.21
C ASP A 2 -28.05 -10.88 30.75
N HIS A 3 -27.36 -11.37 29.72
CA HIS A 3 -26.34 -10.61 29.03
C HIS A 3 -27.03 -9.44 28.34
N GLN A 4 -26.97 -8.25 28.94
CA GLN A 4 -27.32 -7.03 28.25
C GLN A 4 -26.36 -6.87 27.07
N ILE A 5 -26.87 -7.21 25.89
CA ILE A 5 -26.30 -6.83 24.61
C ILE A 5 -26.21 -5.31 24.65
N LEU A 6 -25.01 -4.78 24.88
CA LEU A 6 -24.70 -3.37 24.68
C LEU A 6 -24.75 -3.11 23.18
N ALA A 7 -25.96 -3.10 22.61
CA ALA A 7 -26.21 -2.54 21.31
C ALA A 7 -25.60 -1.13 21.34
N ALA A 8 -24.57 -0.90 20.53
CA ALA A 8 -23.85 0.36 20.49
C ALA A 8 -24.85 1.48 20.17
N LYS A 9 -25.36 2.13 21.22
CA LYS A 9 -26.29 3.24 21.10
C LYS A 9 -25.60 4.31 20.26
N TYR A 10 -26.27 4.78 19.21
CA TYR A 10 -25.81 5.91 18.39
C TYR A 10 -25.33 7.04 19.30
N LYS A 11 -24.20 7.65 18.96
CA LYS A 11 -23.63 8.76 19.73
C LYS A 11 -24.67 9.88 19.82
N SER A 12 -24.98 10.33 21.03
CA SER A 12 -25.95 11.42 21.27
C SER A 12 -25.56 12.65 20.44
N VAL A 13 -26.55 13.41 19.96
CA VAL A 13 -26.32 14.59 19.09
C VAL A 13 -25.30 15.56 19.69
N LEU A 14 -25.39 15.83 21.00
CA LEU A 14 -24.44 16.67 21.75
C LEU A 14 -22.98 16.17 21.72
N LYS A 15 -22.76 14.88 21.45
CA LYS A 15 -21.44 14.25 21.40
C LYS A 15 -20.97 14.03 19.97
N LYS A 16 -21.78 14.35 18.95
CA LYS A 16 -21.35 14.25 17.55
C LYS A 16 -20.36 15.38 17.26
N VAL A 17 -19.27 15.05 16.58
CA VAL A 17 -18.33 16.06 16.09
C VAL A 17 -19.00 16.74 14.90
N ILE A 18 -19.16 18.06 14.97
CA ILE A 18 -19.63 18.86 13.85
C ILE A 18 -18.38 19.16 13.01
N PRO A 19 -18.31 18.74 11.74
CA PRO A 19 -17.16 19.06 10.90
C PRO A 19 -17.10 20.57 10.73
N VAL A 20 -15.97 21.17 11.09
CA VAL A 20 -15.64 22.56 10.77
C VAL A 20 -14.88 22.53 9.45
N ASN A 21 -15.24 23.41 8.53
CA ASN A 21 -14.55 23.55 7.24
C ASN A 21 -13.22 24.29 7.44
N GLU A 22 -12.26 23.62 8.07
CA GLU A 22 -10.88 24.10 8.21
C GLU A 22 -10.04 23.62 7.02
N PRO A 23 -9.11 24.44 6.50
CA PRO A 23 -8.17 23.99 5.49
C PRO A 23 -7.32 22.85 6.04
N MET A 24 -7.05 21.85 5.18
CA MET A 24 -6.17 20.74 5.54
C MET A 24 -4.81 21.27 5.99
N PRO A 25 -4.35 20.94 7.23
CA PRO A 25 -3.06 21.40 7.71
C PRO A 25 -1.96 20.84 6.79
N GLN A 26 -1.14 21.73 6.24
CA GLN A 26 -0.09 21.38 5.29
C GLN A 26 1.07 20.63 5.96
N ASP A 27 1.21 20.77 7.28
CA ASP A 27 2.26 20.12 8.07
C ASP A 27 1.94 18.66 8.44
N LEU A 28 0.76 18.13 8.08
CA LEU A 28 0.41 16.73 8.36
C LEU A 28 1.24 15.73 7.55
N ASN A 29 1.78 16.17 6.41
CA ASN A 29 2.66 15.35 5.59
C ASN A 29 3.87 16.20 5.19
N PRO A 30 4.91 16.28 6.03
CA PRO A 30 6.15 16.92 5.60
C PRO A 30 6.57 16.31 4.26
N PRO A 31 7.10 17.11 3.32
CA PRO A 31 7.56 16.55 2.06
C PRO A 31 8.53 15.42 2.40
N LEU A 32 8.18 14.19 1.97
CA LEU A 32 9.14 13.09 1.99
C LEU A 32 10.33 13.63 1.21
N SER A 33 11.43 13.94 1.90
CA SER A 33 12.70 14.28 1.29
C SER A 33 13.25 13.02 0.64
N ARG A 34 12.57 12.59 -0.42
CA ARG A 34 13.00 11.56 -1.34
C ARG A 34 13.85 12.30 -2.33
N ASN A 35 15.14 12.45 -2.02
CA ASN A 35 16.10 12.81 -3.05
C ASN A 35 15.94 11.78 -4.18
N PRO A 36 15.43 12.16 -5.37
CA PRO A 36 15.20 11.22 -6.46
C PRO A 36 16.50 10.58 -6.96
N TYR A 37 17.65 11.16 -6.61
CA TYR A 37 18.99 10.68 -6.91
C TYR A 37 19.72 10.06 -5.71
N GLY A 38 19.06 9.97 -4.55
CA GLY A 38 19.66 9.41 -3.32
C GLY A 38 19.72 7.88 -3.33
N THR A 39 19.00 7.23 -4.24
CA THR A 39 19.13 5.79 -4.46
C THR A 39 20.30 5.61 -5.43
N PRO A 40 21.42 5.00 -5.03
CA PRO A 40 22.48 4.65 -5.98
C PRO A 40 21.87 3.74 -7.02
N SER A 41 21.75 4.23 -8.25
CA SER A 41 21.35 3.42 -9.39
C SER A 41 22.49 2.43 -9.65
N SER A 42 22.37 1.23 -9.08
CA SER A 42 23.28 0.14 -9.41
C SER A 42 23.09 -0.17 -10.89
N PRO A 43 24.17 -0.20 -11.70
CA PRO A 43 24.06 -0.55 -13.12
C PRO A 43 23.51 -1.97 -13.32
N HIS A 44 23.62 -2.81 -12.29
CA HIS A 44 23.08 -4.16 -12.29
C HIS A 44 21.87 -4.25 -11.36
N SER A 45 20.82 -4.87 -11.88
CA SER A 45 19.67 -5.27 -11.06
C SER A 45 20.11 -6.28 -9.99
N PRO A 46 19.43 -6.32 -8.83
CA PRO A 46 19.67 -7.35 -7.84
C PRO A 46 19.40 -8.74 -8.44
N ILE A 47 20.17 -9.74 -7.98
CA ILE A 47 19.96 -11.13 -8.36
C ILE A 47 18.61 -11.58 -7.78
N PHE A 48 17.81 -12.28 -8.58
CA PHE A 48 16.57 -12.86 -8.09
C PHE A 48 16.86 -13.92 -7.03
N GLN A 49 16.21 -13.78 -5.87
CA GLN A 49 16.27 -14.75 -4.79
C GLN A 49 14.84 -15.15 -4.41
N GLU A 50 14.57 -16.46 -4.38
CA GLU A 50 13.27 -16.95 -3.96
C GLU A 50 12.97 -16.54 -2.52
N THR A 51 11.71 -16.18 -2.30
CA THR A 51 11.18 -15.91 -0.97
C THR A 51 9.93 -16.75 -0.76
N PHE A 52 9.47 -16.84 0.48
CA PHE A 52 8.21 -17.51 0.81
C PHE A 52 7.02 -17.01 -0.04
N LYS A 53 7.04 -15.75 -0.48
CA LYS A 53 5.99 -15.16 -1.30
C LYS A 53 6.28 -15.23 -2.81
N VAL A 54 7.54 -15.18 -3.22
CA VAL A 54 7.94 -15.12 -4.63
C VAL A 54 8.83 -16.32 -4.93
N THR A 55 8.22 -17.36 -5.50
CA THR A 55 8.87 -18.60 -5.93
C THR A 55 8.88 -18.70 -7.45
N HIS A 56 9.77 -19.51 -8.02
CA HIS A 56 9.80 -19.73 -9.49
C HIS A 56 8.48 -20.27 -10.02
N GLU A 57 7.84 -21.19 -9.32
CA GLU A 57 6.53 -21.75 -9.72
C GLU A 57 5.45 -20.67 -9.82
N ARG A 58 5.42 -19.73 -8.87
CA ARG A 58 4.48 -18.61 -8.90
C ARG A 58 4.80 -17.64 -10.02
N LEU A 59 6.07 -17.40 -10.31
CA LEU A 59 6.49 -16.57 -11.43
C LEU A 59 6.13 -17.19 -12.78
N GLN A 60 6.21 -18.52 -12.92
CA GLN A 60 5.76 -19.23 -14.13
C GLN A 60 4.25 -19.14 -14.32
N ALA A 61 3.47 -19.17 -13.23
CA ALA A 61 2.03 -18.99 -13.28
C ALA A 61 1.62 -17.56 -13.67
N VAL A 62 2.45 -16.56 -13.35
CA VAL A 62 2.30 -15.19 -13.83
C VAL A 62 2.80 -15.15 -15.27
N ASN A 63 1.94 -15.59 -16.19
CA ASN A 63 2.18 -15.54 -17.62
C ASN A 63 2.34 -14.08 -18.04
N PHE A 64 3.58 -13.62 -18.27
CA PHE A 64 3.82 -12.24 -18.62
C PHE A 64 3.34 -11.90 -20.03
N VAL A 65 3.37 -12.84 -20.99
CA VAL A 65 2.81 -12.64 -22.35
C VAL A 65 2.72 -13.98 -23.12
N PRO A 66 1.91 -14.11 -24.20
CA PRO A 66 1.91 -15.27 -25.08
C PRO A 66 3.29 -15.66 -25.65
N PRO A 67 3.49 -16.95 -26.00
CA PRO A 67 4.73 -17.41 -26.62
C PRO A 67 5.02 -16.64 -27.92
N GLY A 68 6.25 -16.12 -28.05
CA GLY A 68 6.70 -15.34 -29.21
C GLY A 68 6.62 -13.81 -29.04
N TRP A 69 6.09 -13.30 -27.93
CA TRP A 69 6.01 -11.85 -27.68
C TRP A 69 7.34 -11.18 -27.33
N LEU A 70 8.26 -11.95 -26.73
CA LEU A 70 9.64 -11.55 -26.51
C LEU A 70 10.53 -12.25 -27.54
N SER A 71 10.29 -11.99 -28.83
CA SER A 71 11.24 -12.33 -29.88
C SER A 71 12.41 -11.36 -29.83
N ASN A 72 13.64 -11.86 -29.99
CA ASN A 72 14.82 -11.03 -30.12
C ASN A 72 14.63 -10.07 -31.31
N GLU A 73 14.70 -8.77 -31.05
CA GLU A 73 15.09 -7.78 -32.06
C GLU A 73 16.58 -7.90 -32.35
#